data_AF-A0A8B6BZ50-F1
#
_entry.id   AF-A0A8B6BZ50-F1
#
_cell.length_a   1.000
_cell.length_b   1.000
_cell.length_c   1.000
_cell.angle_alpha   90.00
_cell.angle_beta   90.00
_cell.angle_gamma   90.00
#
_symmetry.space_group_name_H-M   'P 1'
#
loop_
_entity.id
_entity.type
_entity.pdbx_description
1 polymer ?
#
loop_
_entity_poly.entity_id
_entity_poly.type
_entity_poly.pdbx_seq_one_letter_code
_entity_poly.pdbx_strand_id
1 'polypeptide(L)'
;MSQCLPYGHFNWLTEEEKIKLDIIKLKADGSDGYIFEVDLEYPTSLHSSHSDFPLAPERKHIQVEHLSPYSKELLQNLTGKQCLTKIEKLVPNLYDKEKYIVHYRNLQLYVELGLKIKKIHRVLKFKQCPWLKKYIDFNTEKRKKCKE
;
A
#
# COMPACT_ATOMS: atom_id res chain seq x y z
N MET A 1 2.74 17.73 -0.30
CA MET A 1 2.65 17.31 1.13
C MET A 1 1.78 18.26 1.95
N SER A 2 0.65 18.75 1.41
CA SER A 2 -0.28 19.64 2.13
C SER A 2 -1.44 18.90 2.78
N GLN A 3 -1.45 17.56 2.68
CA GLN A 3 -2.46 16.67 3.27
C GLN A 3 -2.10 16.32 4.72
N CYS A 4 -3.07 15.76 5.45
CA CYS A 4 -2.88 15.32 6.83
C CYS A 4 -1.78 14.25 6.94
N LEU A 5 -0.85 14.46 7.86
CA LEU A 5 0.22 13.53 8.19
C LEU A 5 0.16 13.16 9.67
N PRO A 6 0.57 11.94 10.05
CA PRO A 6 0.69 11.54 11.45
C PRO A 6 1.63 12.50 12.19
N TYR A 7 1.25 12.90 13.40
CA TYR A 7 2.12 13.68 14.28
C TYR A 7 2.31 13.07 15.67
N GLY A 8 1.45 12.14 16.11
CA GLY A 8 1.61 11.50 17.42
C GLY A 8 0.40 10.68 17.89
N HIS A 9 0.42 10.31 19.17
CA HIS A 9 -0.64 9.54 19.85
C HIS A 9 -0.96 8.20 19.20
N PHE A 10 0.09 7.40 18.95
CA PHE A 10 -0.02 6.06 18.37
C PHE A 10 -0.53 5.06 19.41
N ASN A 11 -1.73 4.52 19.19
CA ASN A 11 -2.35 3.54 20.07
C ASN A 11 -2.96 2.39 19.26
N TRP A 12 -2.84 1.16 19.77
CA TRP A 12 -3.53 0.00 19.20
C TRP A 12 -5.00 0.01 19.60
N LEU A 13 -5.90 -0.27 18.65
CA LEU A 13 -7.32 -0.42 18.94
C LEU A 13 -7.62 -1.78 19.59
N THR A 14 -8.59 -1.78 20.50
CA THR A 14 -9.20 -2.98 21.08
C THR A 14 -10.12 -3.70 20.08
N GLU A 15 -10.43 -4.98 20.31
CA GLU A 15 -11.29 -5.75 19.39
C GLU A 15 -12.69 -5.13 19.24
N GLU A 16 -13.26 -4.56 20.32
CA GLU A 16 -14.56 -3.89 20.28
C GLU A 16 -14.55 -2.64 19.39
N GLU A 17 -13.47 -1.87 19.44
CA GLU A 17 -13.28 -0.68 18.61
C GLU A 17 -13.07 -1.05 17.14
N LYS A 18 -12.38 -2.17 16.86
CA LYS A 18 -12.19 -2.67 15.49
C LYS A 18 -13.53 -3.01 14.82
N ILE A 19 -14.43 -3.68 15.53
CA ILE A 19 -15.74 -4.11 14.99
C ILE A 19 -16.63 -2.90 14.65
N LYS A 20 -16.55 -1.84 15.45
CA LYS A 20 -17.36 -0.62 15.25
C LYS A 20 -16.83 0.28 14.12
N LEU A 21 -15.66 -0.02 13.57
CA LEU A 21 -14.95 0.89 12.68
C LEU A 21 -15.33 0.65 11.21
N ASP A 22 -16.15 1.55 10.66
CA ASP A 22 -16.50 1.57 9.25
C ASP A 22 -15.36 2.15 8.40
N ILE A 23 -14.53 1.28 7.81
CA ILE A 23 -13.35 1.66 7.00
C ILE A 23 -13.73 2.60 5.85
N ILE A 24 -14.84 2.35 5.17
CA ILE A 24 -15.29 3.12 3.98
C ILE A 24 -15.71 4.55 4.37
N LYS A 25 -16.20 4.77 5.60
CA LYS A 25 -16.72 6.08 6.03
C LYS A 25 -15.64 6.98 6.64
N LEU A 26 -14.40 6.52 6.77
CA LEU A 26 -13.31 7.32 7.33
C LEU A 26 -12.99 8.51 6.43
N LYS A 27 -12.98 9.72 7.00
CA LYS A 27 -12.64 10.95 6.29
C LYS A 27 -11.12 11.13 6.23
N ALA A 28 -10.60 11.47 5.04
CA ALA A 28 -9.19 11.76 4.84
C ALA A 28 -8.69 12.97 5.66
N ASP A 29 -9.56 13.96 5.89
CA ASP A 29 -9.25 15.18 6.65
C ASP A 29 -9.61 15.08 8.14
N GLY A 30 -9.92 13.88 8.63
CA GLY A 30 -10.19 13.65 10.05
C GLY A 30 -8.97 13.89 10.94
N SER A 31 -9.19 14.13 12.23
CA SER A 31 -8.11 14.26 13.23
C SER A 31 -7.35 12.95 13.48
N ASP A 32 -7.98 11.82 13.15
CA ASP A 32 -7.50 10.48 13.45
C ASP A 32 -7.22 9.75 12.13
N GLY A 33 -6.05 9.12 12.04
CA GLY A 33 -5.68 8.22 10.96
C GLY A 33 -5.45 6.80 11.48
N TYR A 34 -5.45 5.84 10.56
CA TYR A 34 -5.34 4.42 10.88
C TYR A 34 -4.38 3.69 9.93
N ILE A 35 -3.60 2.77 10.48
CA ILE A 35 -2.85 1.76 9.74
C ILE A 35 -3.44 0.40 10.09
N PHE A 36 -3.74 -0.39 9.08
CA PHE A 36 -4.37 -1.70 9.23
C PHE A 36 -3.37 -2.80 8.87
N GLU A 37 -3.40 -3.89 9.64
CA GLU A 37 -2.79 -5.18 9.29
C GLU A 37 -3.93 -6.12 8.89
N VAL A 38 -4.03 -6.46 7.60
CA VAL A 38 -5.20 -7.16 7.03
C VAL A 38 -4.81 -8.29 6.09
N ASP A 39 -5.69 -9.28 5.99
CA ASP A 39 -5.68 -10.25 4.91
C ASP A 39 -6.61 -9.74 3.79
N LEU A 40 -6.10 -9.69 2.55
CA LEU A 40 -6.83 -9.24 1.37
C LEU A 40 -6.98 -10.39 0.38
N GLU A 41 -8.20 -10.60 -0.10
CA GLU A 41 -8.49 -11.45 -1.24
C GLU A 41 -8.33 -10.67 -2.54
N TYR A 42 -7.73 -11.31 -3.52
CA TYR A 42 -7.66 -10.82 -4.88
C TYR A 42 -8.59 -11.66 -5.80
N PRO A 43 -9.82 -11.19 -6.08
CA PRO A 43 -10.73 -11.92 -6.94
C PRO A 43 -10.14 -12.16 -8.33
N THR A 44 -10.24 -13.39 -8.83
CA THR A 44 -9.75 -13.78 -10.16
C THR A 44 -10.40 -12.99 -11.29
N SER A 45 -11.63 -12.52 -11.10
CA SER A 45 -12.34 -11.64 -12.04
C SER A 45 -11.61 -10.31 -12.31
N LEU A 46 -10.76 -9.85 -11.38
CA LEU A 46 -10.00 -8.60 -11.51
C LEU A 46 -8.62 -8.80 -12.15
N HIS A 47 -8.19 -10.03 -12.41
CA HIS A 47 -6.84 -10.30 -12.92
C HIS A 47 -6.62 -9.70 -14.31
N SER A 48 -7.64 -9.73 -15.16
CA SER A 48 -7.54 -9.15 -16.50
C SER A 48 -7.55 -7.62 -16.48
N SER A 49 -8.26 -6.98 -15.56
CA SER A 49 -8.33 -5.52 -15.48
C SER A 49 -7.11 -4.92 -14.79
N HIS A 50 -6.50 -5.67 -13.86
CA HIS A 50 -5.37 -5.20 -13.05
C HIS A 50 -4.03 -5.82 -13.47
N SER A 51 -3.96 -6.43 -14.66
CA SER A 51 -2.71 -7.03 -15.18
C SER A 51 -1.56 -6.04 -15.19
N ASP A 52 -1.84 -4.79 -15.56
CA ASP A 52 -0.84 -3.76 -15.77
C ASP A 52 -0.43 -3.09 -14.45
N PHE A 53 -1.41 -2.90 -13.56
CA PHE A 53 -1.22 -2.24 -12.26
C PHE A 53 -1.81 -3.06 -11.10
N PRO A 54 -1.18 -4.19 -10.71
CA PRO A 54 -1.59 -4.94 -9.55
C PRO A 54 -1.55 -4.09 -8.27
N LEU A 55 -2.60 -4.22 -7.47
CA LEU A 55 -2.75 -3.52 -6.19
C LEU A 55 -1.98 -4.21 -5.07
N ALA A 56 -1.68 -3.45 -4.02
CA ALA A 56 -0.99 -3.93 -2.81
C ALA A 56 0.34 -4.67 -3.10
N PRO A 57 1.35 -3.99 -3.69
CA PRO A 57 2.65 -4.61 -3.93
C PRO A 57 3.31 -5.00 -2.61
N GLU A 58 4.06 -6.10 -2.63
CA GLU A 58 4.68 -6.71 -1.46
C GLU A 58 6.15 -7.03 -1.69
N ARG A 59 6.93 -7.07 -0.61
CA ARG A 59 8.34 -7.47 -0.67
C ARG A 59 8.41 -8.98 -0.71
N LYS A 60 8.88 -9.55 -1.81
CA LYS A 60 9.01 -11.00 -2.01
C LYS A 60 10.32 -11.37 -2.69
N HIS A 61 10.77 -12.58 -2.43
CA HIS A 61 11.81 -13.23 -3.23
C HIS A 61 11.19 -13.81 -4.49
N ILE A 62 11.76 -13.44 -5.64
CA ILE A 62 11.34 -14.01 -6.93
C ILE A 62 12.01 -15.38 -7.06
N GLN A 63 11.20 -16.42 -7.13
CA GLN A 63 11.66 -17.76 -7.48
C GLN A 63 11.73 -17.93 -8.99
N VAL A 64 12.57 -18.83 -9.46
CA VAL A 64 12.75 -19.11 -10.90
C VAL A 64 11.44 -19.56 -11.52
N GLU A 65 10.58 -20.25 -10.76
CA GLU A 65 9.24 -20.69 -11.18
C GLU A 65 8.36 -19.54 -11.67
N HIS A 66 8.45 -18.37 -11.04
CA HIS A 66 7.67 -17.17 -11.38
C HIS A 66 8.13 -16.48 -12.67
N LEU A 67 9.28 -16.87 -13.23
CA LEU A 67 9.79 -16.28 -14.47
C LEU A 67 9.05 -16.81 -15.69
N SER A 68 8.89 -15.94 -16.69
CA SER A 68 8.44 -16.34 -18.02
C SER A 68 9.43 -17.36 -18.64
N PRO A 69 8.96 -18.23 -19.55
CA PRO A 69 9.84 -19.16 -20.26
C PRO A 69 11.05 -18.46 -20.91
N TYR A 70 10.80 -17.34 -21.60
CA TYR A 70 11.85 -16.52 -22.22
C TYR A 70 12.87 -15.99 -21.19
N SER A 71 12.40 -15.50 -20.05
CA SER A 71 13.27 -15.00 -18.98
C SER A 71 14.13 -16.10 -18.36
N LYS A 72 13.63 -17.35 -18.30
CA LYS A 72 14.38 -18.51 -17.81
C LYS A 72 15.53 -18.86 -18.76
N GLU A 73 15.27 -18.89 -20.06
CA GLU A 73 16.31 -19.12 -21.09
C GLU A 73 17.38 -18.01 -21.05
N LEU A 74 16.96 -16.75 -20.96
CA LEU A 74 17.88 -15.62 -20.88
C LEU A 74 18.79 -15.69 -19.65
N LEU A 75 18.25 -16.10 -18.50
CA LEU A 75 19.02 -16.29 -17.27
C LEU A 75 20.11 -17.36 -17.43
N GLN A 76 19.79 -18.48 -18.09
CA GLN A 76 20.74 -19.54 -18.41
C GLN A 76 21.84 -19.02 -19.34
N ASN A 77 21.48 -18.32 -20.42
CA ASN A 77 22.41 -17.84 -21.44
C ASN A 77 23.37 -16.75 -20.92
N LEU A 78 22.90 -15.82 -20.10
CA LEU A 78 23.71 -14.68 -19.63
C LEU A 78 24.59 -15.01 -18.44
N THR A 79 24.09 -15.82 -17.52
CA THR A 79 24.72 -16.00 -16.20
C THR A 79 25.28 -17.40 -15.99
N GLY A 80 24.87 -18.39 -16.79
CA GLY A 80 25.18 -19.80 -16.56
C GLY A 80 24.64 -20.35 -15.23
N LYS A 81 23.78 -19.59 -14.54
CA LYS A 81 23.21 -19.93 -13.23
C LYS A 81 21.77 -20.37 -13.39
N GLN A 82 21.42 -21.46 -12.71
CA GLN A 82 20.05 -21.94 -12.61
C GLN A 82 19.20 -21.13 -11.60
N CYS A 83 19.84 -20.28 -10.78
CA CYS A 83 19.21 -19.64 -9.63
C CYS A 83 19.35 -18.10 -9.63
N LEU A 84 18.34 -17.43 -9.07
CA LEU A 84 18.31 -15.99 -8.88
C LEU A 84 19.03 -15.58 -7.59
N THR A 85 19.58 -14.36 -7.58
CA THR A 85 20.15 -13.76 -6.36
C THR A 85 19.07 -13.58 -5.30
N LYS A 86 19.38 -13.98 -4.06
CA LYS A 86 18.46 -13.91 -2.91
C LYS A 86 18.29 -12.48 -2.40
N ILE A 87 17.66 -11.63 -3.21
CA ILE A 87 17.32 -10.25 -2.88
C ILE A 87 15.81 -10.13 -2.89
N GLU A 88 15.25 -9.48 -1.87
CA GLU A 88 13.83 -9.14 -1.85
C GLU A 88 13.58 -7.95 -2.76
N LYS A 89 12.57 -8.07 -3.62
CA LYS A 89 12.11 -6.97 -4.47
C LYS A 89 10.68 -6.63 -4.11
N LEU A 90 10.31 -5.36 -4.33
CA LEU A 90 8.91 -4.97 -4.30
C LEU A 90 8.26 -5.47 -5.58
N VAL A 91 7.33 -6.43 -5.46
CA VAL A 91 6.71 -7.11 -6.60
C VAL A 91 5.21 -6.80 -6.62
N PRO A 92 4.69 -6.18 -7.69
CA PRO A 92 3.26 -6.13 -7.94
C PRO A 92 2.80 -7.51 -8.41
N ASN A 93 1.84 -8.12 -7.71
CA ASN A 93 1.30 -9.41 -8.09
C ASN A 93 -0.17 -9.52 -7.70
N LEU A 94 -0.88 -10.41 -8.39
CA LEU A 94 -2.33 -10.61 -8.28
C LEU A 94 -2.71 -11.70 -7.26
N TYR A 95 -1.79 -12.13 -6.40
CA TYR A 95 -2.09 -13.14 -5.38
C TYR A 95 -2.81 -12.51 -4.19
N ASP A 96 -3.46 -13.35 -3.39
CA ASP A 96 -3.95 -12.97 -2.06
C ASP A 96 -2.81 -12.43 -1.20
N LYS A 97 -3.16 -11.51 -0.29
CA LYS A 97 -2.22 -10.87 0.63
C LYS A 97 -2.57 -11.26 2.05
N GLU A 98 -1.56 -11.65 2.83
CA GLU A 98 -1.71 -12.00 4.23
C GLU A 98 -0.92 -11.03 5.09
N LYS A 99 -1.49 -10.60 6.22
CA LYS A 99 -0.89 -9.65 7.18
C LYS A 99 -0.31 -8.40 6.50
N TYR A 100 -1.02 -7.90 5.50
CA TYR A 100 -0.60 -6.73 4.73
C TYR A 100 -0.81 -5.46 5.55
N ILE A 101 0.26 -4.68 5.71
CA ILE A 101 0.24 -3.42 6.45
C ILE A 101 -0.07 -2.28 5.48
N VAL A 102 -1.17 -1.57 5.70
CA VAL A 102 -1.67 -0.55 4.78
C VAL A 102 -2.28 0.64 5.50
N HIS A 103 -2.08 1.83 4.95
CA HIS A 103 -2.74 3.05 5.41
C HIS A 103 -4.23 3.04 5.02
N TYR A 104 -5.11 3.56 5.89
CA TYR A 104 -6.56 3.51 5.70
C TYR A 104 -7.04 4.01 4.33
N ARG A 105 -6.44 5.10 3.83
CA ARG A 105 -6.81 5.67 2.51
C ARG A 105 -6.51 4.73 1.35
N ASN A 106 -5.40 4.01 1.42
CA ASN A 106 -5.07 3.02 0.39
C ASN A 106 -5.97 1.80 0.51
N LEU A 107 -6.32 1.40 1.74
CA LEU A 107 -7.27 0.30 1.96
C LEU A 107 -8.66 0.64 1.41
N GLN A 108 -9.14 1.88 1.62
CA GLN A 108 -10.38 2.38 1.00
C GLN A 108 -10.33 2.26 -0.51
N LEU A 109 -9.26 2.77 -1.13
CA LEU A 109 -9.04 2.65 -2.58
C LEU A 109 -9.03 1.19 -3.05
N TYR A 110 -8.39 0.28 -2.31
CA TYR A 110 -8.33 -1.13 -2.69
C TYR A 110 -9.72 -1.78 -2.65
N VAL A 111 -10.53 -1.45 -1.65
CA VAL A 111 -11.91 -1.93 -1.54
C VAL A 111 -12.78 -1.34 -2.67
N GLU A 112 -12.61 -0.06 -3.00
CA GLU A 112 -13.28 0.58 -4.14
C GLU A 112 -12.92 -0.09 -5.48
N LEU A 113 -11.67 -0.51 -5.64
CA LEU A 113 -11.19 -1.23 -6.82
C LEU A 113 -11.51 -2.74 -6.78
N GLY A 114 -12.21 -3.22 -5.75
CA GLY A 114 -12.78 -4.57 -5.70
C GLY A 114 -11.99 -5.61 -4.90
N LEU A 115 -10.90 -5.24 -4.22
CA LEU A 115 -10.27 -6.16 -3.26
C LEU A 115 -11.19 -6.39 -2.06
N LYS A 116 -11.21 -7.61 -1.55
CA LYS A 116 -12.04 -7.98 -0.39
C LYS A 116 -11.16 -8.15 0.84
N ILE A 117 -11.60 -7.59 1.97
CA ILE A 117 -10.92 -7.78 3.24
C ILE A 117 -11.40 -9.11 3.84
N LYS A 118 -10.50 -10.08 4.02
CA LYS A 118 -10.79 -11.37 4.67
C LYS A 118 -10.78 -11.25 6.18
N LYS A 119 -9.73 -10.62 6.73
CA LYS A 119 -9.53 -10.52 8.17
C LYS A 119 -8.75 -9.26 8.53
N ILE A 120 -9.10 -8.63 9.65
CA ILE A 120 -8.35 -7.55 10.25
C ILE A 120 -7.63 -8.12 11.48
N HIS A 121 -6.29 -8.10 11.48
CA HIS A 121 -5.50 -8.57 12.61
C HIS A 121 -5.33 -7.46 13.64
N ARG A 122 -4.82 -6.31 13.21
CA ARG A 122 -4.48 -5.19 14.10
C ARG A 122 -4.74 -3.87 13.42
N VAL A 123 -5.05 -2.86 14.23
CA VAL A 123 -5.28 -1.49 13.76
C VAL A 123 -4.53 -0.55 14.69
N LEU A 124 -3.62 0.24 14.09
CA LEU A 124 -2.89 1.30 14.76
C LEU A 124 -3.57 2.62 14.47
N LYS A 125 -4.08 3.27 15.51
CA LYS A 125 -4.69 4.61 15.45
C LYS A 125 -3.63 5.66 15.78
N PHE A 126 -3.66 6.79 15.08
CA PHE A 126 -2.79 7.94 15.33
C PHE A 126 -3.52 9.26 15.10
N LYS A 127 -2.99 10.35 15.66
CA LYS A 127 -3.47 11.70 15.33
C LYS A 127 -2.74 12.24 14.11
N GLN A 128 -3.49 12.87 13.21
CA GLN A 128 -2.98 13.45 11.98
C GLN A 128 -3.47 14.89 11.79
N CYS A 129 -2.64 15.74 11.18
CA CYS A 129 -3.02 17.10 10.80
C CYS A 129 -2.13 17.58 9.63
N PRO A 130 -2.56 18.58 8.85
CA PRO A 130 -1.79 19.11 7.72
C PRO A 130 -0.74 20.12 8.22
N TRP A 131 0.09 19.73 9.18
CA TRP A 131 1.01 20.64 9.87
C TRP A 131 2.02 21.31 8.92
N LEU A 132 2.43 20.61 7.85
CA LEU A 132 3.39 21.13 6.87
C LEU A 132 2.76 22.05 5.80
N LYS A 133 1.42 22.11 5.73
CA LYS A 133 0.70 22.84 4.69
C LYS A 133 1.09 24.32 4.63
N LYS A 134 1.12 25.00 5.77
CA LYS A 134 1.48 26.44 5.85
C LYS A 134 2.86 26.72 5.26
N TYR A 135 3.83 25.87 5.54
CA TYR A 135 5.19 25.99 5.02
C TYR A 135 5.26 25.76 3.50
N ILE A 136 4.55 24.74 3.00
CA ILE A 136 4.50 24.44 1.57
C ILE A 136 3.81 25.56 0.81
N ASP A 137 2.68 26.05 1.31
CA ASP A 137 1.91 27.11 0.67
C ASP A 137 2.77 28.39 0.58
N PHE A 138 3.46 28.75 1.67
CA PHE A 138 4.41 29.87 1.69
C PHE A 138 5.50 29.74 0.61
N ASN A 139 6.17 28.60 0.53
CA ASN A 139 7.23 28.38 -0.47
C ASN A 139 6.68 28.34 -1.90
N THR A 140 5.48 27.80 -2.08
CA THR A 140 4.79 27.74 -3.38
C THR A 140 4.46 29.15 -3.87
N GLU A 141 3.98 30.03 -2.99
CA GLU A 141 3.74 31.44 -3.33
C GLU A 141 5.03 32.17 -3.68
N LYS A 142 6.11 31.95 -2.92
CA LYS A 142 7.42 32.56 -3.20
C LYS A 142 7.96 32.13 -4.56
N ARG A 143 7.87 30.84 -4.90
CA ARG A 143 8.25 30.32 -6.23
C ARG A 143 7.40 30.91 -7.34
N LYS A 144 6.08 31.02 -7.16
CA LYS A 144 5.18 31.63 -8.14
C LYS A 144 5.52 33.09 -8.46
N LYS A 145 6.03 33.84 -7.47
CA LYS A 145 6.43 35.24 -7.63
C LYS A 145 7.82 35.40 -8.24
N CYS A 146 8.65 34.36 -8.19
CA CYS A 146 9.93 34.34 -8.87
C CYS A 146 9.67 34.15 -10.38
N LYS A 147 9.72 35.24 -11.14
CA LYS A 147 9.92 35.16 -12.59
C LYS A 147 11.41 34.96 -12.87
N GLU A 148 11.73 34.21 -13.91
CA GLU A 148 13.09 34.15 -14.48
C GLU A 148 13.56 35.53 -14.94
#